data_AF-A0A357EZ13-F1
#
_entry.id   AF-A0A357EZ13-F1
#
_cell.length_a   1.000
_cell.length_b   1.000
_cell.length_c   1.000
_cell.angle_alpha   90.00
_cell.angle_beta   90.00
_cell.angle_gamma   90.00
#
_symmetry.space_group_name_H-M   'P 1'
#
loop_
_entity.id
_entity.type
_entity.pdbx_description
1 polymer ?
#
loop_
_entity_poly.entity_id
_entity_poly.type
_entity_poly.pdbx_seq_one_letter_code
_entity_poly.pdbx_strand_id
1 'polypeptide(L)' 'VVSTVMSNIGLEIALRKKGIDFVRTDVGDKYVLDELLKNGGELGGEQSGHIIFPNRSLAGDG' A
#
# COMPACT_ATOMS: atom_id res chain seq x y z
N VAL A 1 -5.00 -2.04 -2.79
CA VAL A 1 -3.65 -1.42 -2.66
C VAL A 1 -3.62 -0.61 -1.38
N VAL A 2 -2.57 -0.75 -0.57
CA VAL A 2 -2.40 -0.02 0.69
C VAL A 2 -1.20 0.91 0.58
N SER A 3 -1.31 2.16 1.01
CA SER A 3 -0.16 3.07 1.05
C SER A 3 -0.33 4.13 2.12
N THR A 4 0.69 4.91 2.43
CA THR A 4 0.59 5.91 3.50
C THR A 4 -0.16 7.17 3.06
N VAL A 5 -0.58 8.00 4.01
CA VAL A 5 -1.15 9.33 3.77
C VAL A 5 -0.27 10.23 2.89
N MET A 6 1.04 9.97 2.81
CA MET A 6 1.99 10.71 1.96
C MET A 6 1.81 10.43 0.46
N SER A 7 1.07 9.39 0.11
CA SER A 7 0.90 8.97 -1.28
C SER A 7 0.21 10.02 -2.13
N ASN A 8 0.75 10.25 -3.33
CA ASN A 8 0.21 11.19 -4.30
C ASN A 8 -1.29 10.92 -4.59
N ILE A 9 -2.11 11.97 -4.63
CA ILE A 9 -3.56 11.86 -4.90
C ILE A 9 -3.86 11.29 -6.31
N GLY A 10 -2.99 11.54 -7.28
CA GLY A 10 -3.08 10.99 -8.63
C GLY A 10 -3.00 9.46 -8.66
N LEU A 11 -2.27 8.84 -7.73
CA LEU A 11 -2.24 7.38 -7.58
C LEU A 11 -3.62 6.85 -7.19
N GLU A 12 -4.25 7.43 -6.18
CA GLU A 12 -5.60 7.05 -5.73
C GLU A 12 -6.64 7.25 -6.84
N ILE A 13 -6.59 8.38 -7.56
CA ILE A 13 -7.47 8.63 -8.70
C ILE A 13 -7.25 7.58 -9.80
N ALA A 14 -6.01 7.22 -10.10
CA ALA A 14 -5.68 6.24 -11.13
C ALA A 14 -6.15 4.82 -10.76
N LEU A 15 -5.98 4.42 -9.50
CA LEU A 15 -6.46 3.13 -8.98
C LEU A 15 -7.98 3.07 -8.98
N ARG A 16 -8.66 4.13 -8.50
CA ARG A 16 -10.12 4.22 -8.52
C ARG A 16 -10.69 4.14 -9.93
N LYS A 17 -10.06 4.78 -10.92
CA LYS A 17 -10.45 4.68 -12.34
C LYS A 17 -10.35 3.25 -12.89
N LYS A 18 -9.52 2.40 -12.29
CA LYS A 18 -9.38 0.98 -12.63
C LYS A 18 -10.23 0.06 -11.75
N GLY A 19 -11.07 0.61 -10.86
CA GLY A 19 -11.86 -0.17 -9.92
C GLY A 19 -11.03 -0.88 -8.85
N ILE A 20 -9.83 -0.37 -8.56
CA ILE A 20 -8.94 -0.94 -7.55
C ILE A 20 -9.12 -0.16 -6.24
N ASP A 21 -9.45 -0.89 -5.18
CA ASP A 21 -9.56 -0.31 -3.84
C ASP A 21 -8.20 0.18 -3.33
N PHE A 22 -8.20 1.38 -2.77
CA PHE A 22 -7.03 2.03 -2.23
C PHE A 22 -7.28 2.42 -0.77
N VAL A 23 -6.40 1.99 0.12
CA VAL A 23 -6.47 2.29 1.56
C VAL A 23 -5.26 3.12 1.97
N ARG A 24 -5.52 4.18 2.73
CA ARG A 24 -4.49 5.04 3.31
C ARG A 24 -4.22 4.64 4.76
N THR A 25 -2.96 4.55 5.14
CA THR A 25 -2.50 4.33 6.52
C THR A 25 -1.63 5.48 7.01
N ASP A 26 -1.32 5.51 8.31
CA ASP A 26 -0.26 6.38 8.83
C ASP A 26 1.10 6.03 8.21
N VAL A 27 2.07 6.94 8.38
CA VAL A 27 3.43 6.80 7.82
C VAL A 27 4.19 5.70 8.55
N GLY A 28 4.83 4.80 7.78
CA GLY A 28 5.60 3.67 8.27
C GLY A 28 5.14 2.33 7.70
N ASP A 29 6.09 1.55 7.22
CA ASP A 29 5.99 0.19 6.69
C ASP A 29 5.12 -0.74 7.54
N LYS A 30 5.25 -0.67 8.87
CA LYS A 30 4.45 -1.44 9.81
C LYS A 30 2.95 -1.23 9.59
N TYR A 31 2.49 0.02 9.46
CA TYR A 31 1.06 0.30 9.30
C TYR A 31 0.55 -0.19 7.95
N VAL A 32 1.39 -0.11 6.91
CA VAL A 32 1.08 -0.64 5.59
C VAL A 32 0.93 -2.17 5.66
N LEU A 33 1.88 -2.87 6.28
CA LEU A 33 1.83 -4.32 6.46
C LEU A 33 0.63 -4.76 7.29
N ASP A 34 0.37 -4.11 8.43
CA ASP A 34 -0.76 -4.43 9.31
C ASP A 34 -2.10 -4.33 8.55
N GLU A 35 -2.27 -3.27 7.74
CA GLU A 35 -3.51 -3.08 6.97
C GLU A 35 -3.61 -4.04 5.76
N LEU A 36 -2.49 -4.38 5.14
CA LEU A 36 -2.44 -5.44 4.11
C LEU A 36 -2.92 -6.78 4.67
N LEU A 37 -2.42 -7.17 5.86
CA LEU A 37 -2.82 -8.42 6.51
C LEU A 37 -4.29 -8.40 6.95
N LYS A 38 -4.75 -7.27 7.49
CA LYS A 38 -6.12 -7.11 7.98
C LYS A 38 -7.17 -7.18 6.87
N ASN A 39 -6.91 -6.56 5.72
CA ASN A 39 -7.87 -6.49 4.61
C ASN A 39 -7.60 -7.51 3.50
N GLY A 40 -6.57 -8.36 3.64
CA GLY A 40 -6.13 -9.27 2.59
C GLY A 40 -5.64 -8.53 1.33
N GLY A 41 -5.03 -7.37 1.50
CA GLY A 41 -4.51 -6.57 0.39
C GLY A 41 -3.28 -7.22 -0.27
N GLU A 42 -3.17 -7.09 -1.60
CA GLU A 42 -2.14 -7.80 -2.37
C GLU A 42 -0.84 -7.00 -2.61
N LEU A 43 -0.92 -5.67 -2.44
CA LEU A 43 0.17 -4.75 -2.73
C LEU A 43 0.07 -3.54 -1.82
N GLY A 44 1.18 -3.21 -1.17
CA GLY A 44 1.32 -1.92 -0.53
C GLY A 44 2.71 -1.34 -0.62
N GLY A 45 2.89 -0.14 -0.12
CA GLY A 45 4.20 0.49 -0.08
C GLY A 45 4.19 1.91 0.44
N GLU A 46 5.35 2.53 0.38
CA GLU A 46 5.58 3.91 0.78
C GLU A 46 6.23 4.69 -0.35
N GLN A 47 6.11 6.02 -0.32
CA GLN A 47 6.71 6.90 -1.33
C GLN A 47 8.25 6.81 -1.35
N SER A 48 8.88 6.33 -0.27
CA SER A 48 10.32 6.07 -0.21
C SER A 48 10.81 5.02 -1.21
N GLY A 49 9.90 4.26 -1.83
CA GLY A 49 10.24 3.15 -2.73
C GLY A 49 10.16 1.78 -2.07
N HIS A 50 9.80 1.72 -0.78
CA HIS A 50 9.55 0.47 -0.09
C HIS A 50 8.22 -0.15 -0.58
N ILE A 51 8.26 -1.34 -1.19
CA ILE A 51 7.08 -2.01 -1.73
C ILE A 51 6.91 -3.39 -1.09
N ILE A 52 5.71 -3.70 -0.60
CA ILE A 52 5.37 -4.94 0.09
C ILE A 52 4.41 -5.76 -0.77
N PHE A 53 4.78 -7.02 -1.02
CA PHE A 53 3.93 -8.03 -1.65
C PHE A 53 3.68 -9.16 -0.64
N PRO A 54 2.64 -9.08 0.21
CA PRO A 54 2.45 -10.01 1.33
C PRO A 54 2.35 -11.49 0.89
N ASN A 55 1.93 -11.75 -0.35
CA ASN A 55 1.89 -13.09 -0.94
C ASN A 55 3.28 -13.65 -1.32
N ARG A 56 4.33 -12.82 -1.35
CA ARG A 56 5.70 -13.19 -1.74
C ARG A 56 6.71 -12.95 -0.61
N SER A 57 6.59 -11.82 0.09
CA SER A 57 7.44 -11.42 1.20
C SER A 57 6.66 -10.48 2.12
N LEU A 58 6.77 -10.71 3.43
CA LEU A 58 6.21 -9.81 4.45
C LEU A 58 7.13 -8.61 4.71
N ALA A 59 8.36 -8.62 4.21
CA ALA A 59 9.27 -7.48 4.23
C ALA A 59 9.21 -6.76 2.87
N GLY A 60 9.24 -5.43 2.88
CA GLY A 60 9.27 -4.69 1.62
C GLY A 60 10.60 -4.82 0.90
N ASP A 61 10.47 -4.90 -0.42
CA ASP A 61 11.53 -5.06 -1.40
C ASP A 61 11.73 -3.71 -2.09
N GLY A 62 13.00 -3.33 -2.30
CA GLY A 62 13.43 -2.02 -2.82
C GLY A 62 14.48 -2.19 -3.90
#